data_AF-A0A7C7Q2A4-F1
#
_entry.id   AF-A0A7C7Q2A4-F1
#
_cell.length_a   1.000
_cell.length_b   1.000
_cell.length_c   1.000
_cell.angle_alpha   90.00
_cell.angle_beta   90.00
_cell.angle_gamma   90.00
#
_symmetry.space_group_name_H-M   'P 1'
#
loop_
_entity.id
_entity.type
_entity.pdbx_description
1 polymer ?
#
loop_
_entity_poly.entity_id
_entity_poly.type
_entity_poly.pdbx_seq_one_letter_code
_entity_poly.pdbx_strand_id
1 'polypeptide(L)'
;MASPISPRSLAPSLLLFFSSFSTAGSGESLYLKHCAQCHHEDRIGRTAPPLLPEFLKKKSSKELTRIIKEGIPSSGMPPFDFLPDKLIGEIVEYLRSPHDSVSFTLRDVRSSRSEWDGPSKDLGVKDIRNVTVLIDKGGGRVLVLEGSRVLDTFPLRNVHGGVEFS
;
A
#
# COMPACT_ATOMS: atom_id res chain seq x y z
N MET A 1 53.18 44.36 56.19
CA MET A 1 53.34 43.04 55.56
C MET A 1 51.94 42.54 55.21
N ALA A 2 51.53 42.68 53.96
CA ALA A 2 50.20 42.28 53.48
C ALA A 2 50.38 41.15 52.45
N SER A 3 49.76 40.00 52.71
CA SER A 3 49.77 38.82 51.83
C SER A 3 48.69 38.94 50.74
N PRO A 4 48.94 38.47 49.51
CA PRO A 4 47.91 38.42 48.48
C PRO A 4 47.12 37.10 48.55
N ILE A 5 45.80 37.21 48.37
CA ILE A 5 44.86 36.09 48.29
C ILE A 5 44.77 35.64 46.82
N SER A 6 44.97 34.35 46.57
CA SER A 6 44.84 33.71 45.25
C SER A 6 43.37 33.38 44.94
N PRO A 7 42.87 33.60 43.71
CA PRO A 7 41.52 33.20 43.32
C PRO A 7 41.49 31.71 42.96
N ARG A 8 40.63 30.94 43.63
CA ARG A 8 40.28 29.57 43.24
C ARG A 8 39.34 29.62 42.04
N SER A 9 39.80 29.13 40.88
CA SER A 9 38.95 28.90 39.71
C SER A 9 38.01 27.71 39.94
N LEU A 10 36.71 27.96 39.84
CA LEU A 10 35.66 26.94 39.72
C LEU A 10 35.51 26.58 38.24
N ALA A 11 35.99 25.39 37.85
CA ALA A 11 35.67 24.83 36.55
C ALA A 11 34.32 24.09 36.62
N PRO A 12 33.37 24.30 35.69
CA PRO A 12 32.11 23.61 35.69
C PRO A 12 32.27 22.22 35.05
N SER A 13 31.97 21.17 35.81
CA SER A 13 31.87 19.80 35.29
C SER A 13 30.69 19.69 34.33
N LEU A 14 30.99 19.68 33.03
CA LEU A 14 30.03 19.47 31.97
C LEU A 14 29.72 17.97 31.84
N LEU A 15 28.61 17.52 32.45
CA LEU A 15 28.07 16.18 32.28
C LEU A 15 27.52 16.04 30.85
N LEU A 16 28.27 15.36 29.98
CA LEU A 16 27.84 14.99 28.64
C LEU A 16 26.80 13.85 28.72
N PHE A 17 25.53 14.20 28.53
CA PHE A 17 24.46 13.23 28.27
C PHE A 17 24.65 12.64 26.87
N PHE A 18 25.13 11.41 26.80
CA PHE A 18 25.12 10.62 25.56
C PHE A 18 23.70 10.12 25.29
N SER A 19 22.92 10.88 24.53
CA SER A 19 21.68 10.38 23.94
C SER A 19 22.03 9.31 22.91
N SER A 20 21.71 8.06 23.22
CA SER A 20 21.78 6.95 22.27
C SER A 20 20.71 7.17 21.20
N PHE A 21 21.11 7.63 20.02
CA PHE A 21 20.27 7.60 18.84
C PHE A 21 20.11 6.14 18.40
N SER A 22 18.96 5.53 18.74
CA SER A 22 18.56 4.27 18.11
C SER A 22 18.21 4.55 16.66
N THR A 23 19.00 4.03 15.73
CA THR A 23 18.69 3.98 14.30
C THR A 23 17.67 2.87 14.01
N ALA A 24 16.58 2.81 14.78
CA ALA A 24 15.40 2.07 14.35
C ALA A 24 14.77 2.90 13.23
N GLY A 25 14.67 2.32 12.03
CA GLY A 25 14.02 3.00 10.91
C GLY A 25 12.61 3.42 11.31
N SER A 26 12.14 4.58 10.82
CA SER A 26 10.77 5.00 11.07
C SER A 26 9.77 3.91 10.65
N GLY A 27 8.61 3.83 11.30
CA GLY A 27 7.54 2.90 10.90
C GLY A 27 7.18 2.98 9.42
N GLU A 28 7.31 4.18 8.83
CA GLU A 28 7.23 4.42 7.39
C GLU A 28 8.28 3.65 6.58
N SER A 29 9.55 3.73 6.96
CA SER A 29 10.63 3.01 6.26
C SER A 29 10.43 1.49 6.30
N LEU A 30 9.93 0.97 7.42
CA LEU A 30 9.58 -0.45 7.57
C LEU A 30 8.38 -0.81 6.68
N TYR A 31 7.35 0.04 6.65
CA TYR A 31 6.20 -0.12 5.80
C TYR A 31 6.57 -0.15 4.30
N LEU A 32 7.37 0.82 3.85
CA LEU A 32 7.82 0.90 2.45
C LEU A 32 8.61 -0.34 2.05
N LYS A 33 9.44 -0.87 2.96
CA LYS A 33 10.26 -2.07 2.71
C LYS A 33 9.43 -3.35 2.64
N HIS A 34 8.40 -3.48 3.46
CA HIS A 34 7.74 -4.77 3.71
C HIS A 34 6.29 -4.86 3.21
N CYS A 35 5.59 -3.73 3.09
CA CYS A 35 4.13 -3.71 2.89
C CYS A 35 3.73 -3.02 1.58
N ALA A 36 4.46 -1.98 1.17
CA ALA A 36 4.08 -1.11 0.05
C ALA A 36 3.96 -1.82 -1.31
N GLN A 37 4.68 -2.93 -1.52
CA GLN A 37 4.60 -3.68 -2.77
C GLN A 37 3.17 -4.17 -3.07
N CYS A 38 2.42 -4.54 -2.03
CA CYS A 38 1.04 -5.02 -2.14
C CYS A 38 0.02 -3.95 -1.74
N HIS A 39 0.36 -3.11 -0.77
CA HIS A 39 -0.55 -2.13 -0.16
C HIS A 39 -0.35 -0.67 -0.64
N HIS A 40 0.53 -0.45 -1.63
CA HIS A 40 0.94 0.85 -2.19
C HIS A 40 1.83 1.68 -1.23
N GLU A 41 2.71 2.54 -1.75
CA GLU A 41 3.53 3.45 -0.92
C GLU A 41 2.66 4.41 -0.10
N ASP A 42 1.60 4.95 -0.70
CA ASP A 42 0.60 5.79 -0.04
C ASP A 42 -0.50 5.02 0.72
N ARG A 43 -0.31 3.74 1.06
CA ARG A 43 -1.32 2.93 1.78
C ARG A 43 -2.69 2.78 1.10
N ILE A 44 -2.83 3.15 -0.18
CA ILE A 44 -4.09 3.11 -0.93
C ILE A 44 -4.47 1.76 -1.54
N GLY A 45 -3.63 0.75 -1.35
CA GLY A 45 -3.86 -0.57 -1.91
C GLY A 45 -3.43 -0.69 -3.36
N ARG A 46 -3.00 -1.89 -3.74
CA ARG A 46 -2.60 -2.22 -5.12
C ARG A 46 -3.16 -3.58 -5.49
N THR A 47 -2.47 -4.64 -5.08
CA THR A 47 -2.95 -6.03 -5.17
C THR A 47 -3.60 -6.48 -3.86
N ALA A 48 -3.32 -5.78 -2.76
CA ALA A 48 -3.95 -5.95 -1.46
C ALA A 48 -4.74 -4.69 -1.07
N PRO A 49 -5.68 -4.80 -0.09
CA PRO A 49 -6.57 -3.70 0.29
C PRO A 49 -5.83 -2.45 0.82
N PRO A 50 -6.45 -1.26 0.79
CA PRO A 50 -5.89 -0.08 1.41
C PRO A 50 -5.71 -0.24 2.93
N LEU A 51 -4.65 0.36 3.46
CA LEU A 51 -4.29 0.40 4.89
C LEU A 51 -4.39 1.82 5.45
N LEU A 52 -5.40 2.57 5.02
CA LEU A 52 -5.69 3.91 5.53
C LEU A 52 -6.29 3.85 6.94
N PRO A 53 -6.02 4.84 7.81
CA PRO A 53 -6.52 4.88 9.18
C PRO A 53 -8.02 4.63 9.30
N GLU A 54 -8.82 5.16 8.36
CA GLU A 54 -10.28 5.04 8.28
C GLU A 54 -10.74 3.57 8.19
N PHE A 55 -10.03 2.76 7.40
CA PHE A 55 -10.35 1.35 7.22
C PHE A 55 -9.88 0.47 8.39
N LEU A 56 -8.92 0.97 9.17
CA LEU A 56 -8.32 0.24 10.30
C LEU A 56 -8.97 0.57 11.65
N LYS A 57 -9.91 1.54 11.70
CA LYS A 57 -10.55 2.04 12.94
C LYS A 57 -11.10 0.93 13.85
N LYS A 58 -11.68 -0.13 13.27
CA LYS A 58 -12.30 -1.23 14.02
C LYS A 58 -11.30 -2.23 14.60
N LYS A 59 -10.07 -2.27 14.10
CA LYS A 59 -9.03 -3.17 14.60
C LYS A 59 -8.31 -2.48 15.75
N SER A 60 -7.89 -3.21 16.78
CA SER A 60 -7.00 -2.64 17.81
C SER A 60 -5.54 -2.66 17.34
N SER A 61 -4.65 -1.88 17.95
CA SER A 61 -3.21 -1.97 17.67
C SER A 61 -2.67 -3.38 17.93
N LYS A 62 -3.13 -4.04 19.01
CA LYS A 62 -2.78 -5.42 19.33
C LYS A 62 -3.23 -6.40 18.24
N GLU A 63 -4.43 -6.21 17.69
CA GLU A 63 -4.93 -7.03 16.60
C GLU A 63 -4.12 -6.82 15.32
N LEU A 64 -3.78 -5.57 14.98
CA LEU A 64 -2.92 -5.26 13.83
C LEU A 64 -1.53 -5.87 13.99
N THR A 65 -0.91 -5.76 15.17
CA THR A 65 0.37 -6.40 15.47
C THR A 65 0.28 -7.92 15.26
N ARG A 66 -0.78 -8.56 15.74
CA ARG A 66 -1.00 -10.00 15.53
C ARG A 66 -1.14 -10.34 14.04
N ILE A 67 -1.96 -9.58 13.29
CA ILE A 67 -2.16 -9.79 11.85
C ILE A 67 -0.85 -9.63 11.08
N ILE A 68 -0.04 -8.63 11.40
CA ILE A 68 1.27 -8.44 10.76
C ILE A 68 2.20 -9.60 11.10
N LYS A 69 2.24 -10.03 12.36
CA LYS A 69 3.12 -11.12 12.80
C LYS A 69 2.75 -12.47 12.18
N GLU A 70 1.47 -12.80 12.15
CA GLU A 70 0.96 -14.11 11.73
C GLU A 70 0.60 -14.17 10.23
N GLY A 71 0.46 -13.01 9.58
CA GLY A 71 -0.11 -12.92 8.24
C GLY A 71 -1.61 -13.25 8.24
N ILE A 72 -2.16 -13.46 7.04
CA ILE A 72 -3.54 -13.93 6.87
C ILE A 72 -3.50 -15.18 5.97
N PRO A 73 -3.80 -16.37 6.52
CA PRO A 73 -3.81 -17.61 5.75
C PRO A 73 -4.71 -17.51 4.52
N SER A 74 -4.23 -18.07 3.40
CA SER A 74 -4.95 -18.16 2.12
C SER A 74 -5.33 -16.83 1.45
N SER A 75 -4.93 -15.67 2.00
CA SER A 75 -5.17 -14.36 1.35
C SER A 75 -3.98 -13.85 0.54
N GLY A 76 -2.81 -14.48 0.70
CA GLY A 76 -1.54 -14.01 0.13
C GLY A 76 -0.80 -12.98 0.98
N MET A 77 -1.32 -12.58 2.15
CA MET A 77 -0.60 -11.75 3.12
C MET A 77 0.35 -12.63 3.97
N PRO A 78 1.68 -12.54 3.78
CA PRO A 78 2.63 -13.38 4.50
C PRO A 78 2.77 -12.98 5.98
N PRO A 79 3.27 -13.87 6.84
CA PRO A 79 3.69 -13.52 8.19
C PRO A 79 4.97 -12.66 8.17
N PHE A 80 5.09 -11.78 9.15
CA PHE A 80 6.29 -10.99 9.41
C PHE A 80 6.85 -11.28 10.81
N ASP A 81 6.82 -12.54 11.22
CA ASP A 81 7.29 -13.05 12.52
C ASP A 81 8.80 -12.83 12.77
N PHE A 82 9.58 -12.64 11.71
CA PHE A 82 10.99 -12.25 11.77
C PHE A 82 11.21 -10.80 12.24
N LEU A 83 10.19 -9.95 12.22
CA LEU A 83 10.29 -8.59 12.76
C LEU A 83 10.03 -8.62 14.28
N PRO A 84 10.91 -8.01 15.10
CA PRO A 84 10.64 -7.81 16.52
C PRO A 84 9.34 -7.04 16.75
N ASP A 85 8.63 -7.35 17.83
CA ASP A 85 7.35 -6.70 18.17
C ASP A 85 7.45 -5.17 18.23
N LYS A 86 8.61 -4.64 18.62
CA LYS A 86 8.89 -3.20 18.60
C LYS A 86 8.79 -2.61 17.18
N LEU A 87 9.39 -3.25 16.18
CA LEU A 87 9.36 -2.78 14.80
C LEU A 87 7.97 -2.95 14.18
N ILE A 88 7.24 -4.02 14.53
CA ILE A 88 5.83 -4.17 14.13
C ILE A 88 4.99 -3.06 14.77
N GLY A 89 5.25 -2.70 16.02
CA GLY A 89 4.62 -1.56 16.70
C GLY A 89 4.82 -0.26 15.93
N GLU A 90 6.04 0.02 15.47
CA GLU A 90 6.35 1.21 14.66
C GLU A 90 5.58 1.20 13.33
N ILE A 91 5.44 0.05 12.66
CA ILE A 91 4.58 -0.07 11.46
C ILE A 91 3.12 0.25 11.83
N VAL A 92 2.60 -0.30 12.92
CA VAL A 92 1.21 -0.07 13.35
C VAL A 92 0.98 1.40 13.70
N GLU A 93 1.93 2.07 14.35
CA GLU A 93 1.87 3.52 14.61
C GLU A 93 1.83 4.31 13.30
N TYR A 94 2.66 3.95 12.32
CA TYR A 94 2.61 4.56 11.00
C TYR A 94 1.26 4.32 10.30
N LEU A 95 0.69 3.11 10.37
CA LEU A 95 -0.64 2.83 9.81
C LEU A 95 -1.77 3.67 10.47
N ARG A 96 -1.55 4.15 11.69
CA ARG A 96 -2.48 5.04 12.41
C ARG A 96 -2.23 6.51 12.16
N SER A 97 -1.07 6.87 11.62
CA SER A 97 -0.75 8.27 11.35
C SER A 97 -1.74 8.82 10.31
N PRO A 98 -2.07 10.13 10.37
CA PRO A 98 -2.82 10.79 9.31
C PRO A 98 -2.25 10.49 7.94
N HIS A 99 -3.13 10.45 6.94
CA HIS A 99 -2.78 10.27 5.55
C HIS A 99 -3.33 11.45 4.77
N ASP A 100 -2.58 11.94 3.79
CA ASP A 100 -3.05 13.01 2.91
C ASP A 100 -4.25 12.49 2.08
N SER A 101 -5.31 13.28 1.94
CA SER A 101 -6.46 12.82 1.16
C SER A 101 -6.02 12.50 -0.28
N VAL A 102 -6.28 11.28 -0.74
CA VAL A 102 -6.10 10.95 -2.16
C VAL A 102 -7.13 11.72 -2.97
N SER A 103 -6.64 12.60 -3.82
CA SER A 103 -7.46 13.38 -4.75
C SER A 103 -7.42 12.72 -6.12
N PHE A 104 -8.59 12.31 -6.62
CA PHE A 104 -8.77 11.88 -8.00
C PHE A 104 -9.76 12.84 -8.66
N THR A 105 -9.22 13.80 -9.42
CA THR A 105 -9.98 14.89 -10.02
C THR A 105 -10.45 14.53 -11.43
N LEU A 106 -11.33 15.36 -12.00
CA LEU A 106 -11.68 15.26 -13.42
C LEU A 106 -10.47 15.45 -14.35
N ARG A 107 -9.41 16.14 -13.91
CA ARG A 107 -8.17 16.22 -14.69
C ARG A 107 -7.49 14.85 -14.76
N ASP A 108 -7.45 14.13 -13.65
CA ASP A 108 -6.86 12.79 -13.56
C ASP A 108 -7.65 11.76 -14.36
N VAL A 109 -8.99 11.86 -14.35
CA VAL A 109 -9.86 11.07 -15.24
C VAL A 109 -9.49 11.30 -16.70
N ARG A 110 -9.38 12.57 -17.12
CA ARG A 110 -9.07 12.90 -18.51
C ARG A 110 -7.66 12.49 -18.91
N SER A 111 -6.67 12.64 -18.04
CA SER A 111 -5.28 12.27 -18.32
C SER A 111 -5.03 10.76 -18.29
N SER A 112 -5.82 10.00 -17.54
CA SER A 112 -5.75 8.53 -17.48
C SER A 112 -6.59 7.82 -18.53
N ARG A 113 -7.53 8.53 -19.18
CA ARG A 113 -8.35 7.96 -20.25
C ARG A 113 -7.48 7.64 -21.47
N SER A 114 -7.51 6.38 -21.88
CA SER A 114 -6.98 5.94 -23.16
C SER A 114 -8.15 5.56 -24.06
N GLU A 115 -8.06 5.95 -25.33
CA GLU A 115 -8.98 5.52 -26.37
C GLU A 115 -8.24 4.55 -27.30
N TRP A 116 -8.95 3.52 -27.76
CA TRP A 116 -8.45 2.64 -28.81
C TRP A 116 -8.92 3.20 -30.16
N ASP A 117 -7.96 3.54 -31.03
CA ASP A 117 -8.19 4.09 -32.37
C ASP A 117 -7.83 3.10 -33.49
N GLY A 118 -7.50 1.86 -33.13
CA GLY A 118 -7.19 0.80 -34.09
C GLY A 118 -8.43 0.35 -34.89
N PRO A 119 -8.21 -0.37 -36.01
CA PRO A 119 -9.30 -0.83 -36.85
C PRO A 119 -10.26 -1.72 -36.07
N SER A 120 -11.56 -1.61 -36.36
CA SER A 120 -12.54 -2.54 -35.83
C SER A 120 -12.25 -3.94 -36.35
N LYS A 121 -12.28 -4.91 -35.44
CA LYS A 121 -12.16 -6.33 -35.78
C LYS A 121 -13.56 -6.89 -35.99
N ASP A 122 -13.82 -7.44 -37.17
CA ASP A 122 -15.02 -8.25 -37.36
C ASP A 122 -14.85 -9.57 -36.59
N LEU A 123 -15.63 -9.72 -35.52
CA LEU A 123 -15.61 -10.89 -34.65
C LEU A 123 -16.53 -12.01 -35.17
N GLY A 124 -17.30 -11.78 -36.24
CA GLY A 124 -18.25 -12.75 -36.77
C GLY A 124 -19.38 -13.07 -35.78
N VAL A 125 -19.84 -12.06 -35.03
CA VAL A 125 -20.96 -12.16 -34.08
C VAL A 125 -22.24 -12.48 -34.85
N LYS A 126 -22.98 -13.49 -34.40
CA LYS A 126 -24.24 -13.91 -35.00
C LYS A 126 -25.46 -13.36 -34.26
N ASP A 127 -25.42 -13.38 -32.92
CA ASP A 127 -26.43 -12.74 -32.07
C ASP A 127 -25.74 -11.96 -30.94
N ILE A 128 -25.79 -10.63 -31.02
CA ILE A 128 -25.19 -9.73 -30.02
C ILE A 128 -25.75 -9.96 -28.61
N ARG A 129 -27.00 -10.43 -28.48
CA ARG A 129 -27.62 -10.70 -27.17
C ARG A 129 -27.05 -11.94 -26.50
N ASN A 130 -26.32 -12.77 -27.25
CA ASN A 130 -25.63 -13.94 -26.74
C ASN A 130 -24.13 -13.67 -26.51
N VAL A 131 -23.69 -12.41 -26.62
CA VAL A 131 -22.32 -12.03 -26.32
C VAL A 131 -22.13 -11.87 -24.82
N THR A 132 -21.08 -12.50 -24.29
CA THR A 132 -20.67 -12.40 -22.89
C THR A 132 -19.23 -11.93 -22.80
N VAL A 133 -18.95 -10.98 -21.92
CA VAL A 133 -17.59 -10.55 -21.61
C VAL A 133 -17.15 -11.17 -20.29
N LEU A 134 -16.16 -12.07 -20.35
CA LEU A 134 -15.61 -12.77 -19.19
C LEU A 134 -14.30 -12.12 -18.75
N ILE A 135 -14.21 -11.74 -17.48
CA ILE A 135 -12.98 -11.22 -16.88
C ILE A 135 -12.27 -12.35 -16.14
N ASP A 136 -11.16 -12.82 -16.69
CA ASP A 136 -10.27 -13.79 -16.06
C ASP A 136 -9.20 -13.06 -15.24
N LYS A 137 -9.52 -12.78 -13.97
CA LYS A 137 -8.63 -12.07 -13.04
C LYS A 137 -7.30 -12.81 -12.83
N GLY A 138 -7.34 -14.14 -12.74
CA GLY A 138 -6.15 -14.97 -12.53
C GLY A 138 -5.24 -15.03 -13.76
N GLY A 139 -5.84 -15.09 -14.95
CA GLY A 139 -5.13 -15.04 -16.22
C GLY A 139 -4.74 -13.63 -16.70
N GLY A 140 -5.24 -12.58 -16.05
CA GLY A 140 -4.96 -11.19 -16.39
C GLY A 140 -5.44 -10.82 -17.79
N ARG A 141 -6.64 -11.29 -18.17
CA ARG A 141 -7.20 -11.12 -19.51
C ARG A 141 -8.72 -11.01 -19.49
N VAL A 142 -9.28 -10.50 -20.58
CA VAL A 142 -10.71 -10.49 -20.86
C VAL A 142 -10.96 -11.33 -22.10
N LEU A 143 -12.05 -12.10 -22.07
CA LEU A 143 -12.53 -12.88 -23.21
C LEU A 143 -13.88 -12.34 -23.65
N VAL A 144 -14.05 -12.20 -24.96
CA VAL A 144 -15.36 -11.95 -25.59
C VAL A 144 -15.87 -13.27 -26.12
N LEU A 145 -17.06 -13.67 -25.71
CA LEU A 145 -17.65 -14.99 -25.98
C LEU A 145 -19.00 -14.83 -26.69
N GLU A 146 -19.35 -15.78 -27.54
CA GLU A 146 -20.72 -16.02 -28.00
C GLU A 146 -21.12 -17.47 -27.67
N GLY A 147 -21.95 -17.65 -26.64
CA GLY A 147 -22.14 -18.96 -26.01
C GLY A 147 -20.81 -19.54 -25.51
N SER A 148 -20.38 -20.68 -26.06
CA SER A 148 -19.10 -21.33 -25.73
C SER A 148 -17.93 -20.96 -26.65
N ARG A 149 -18.16 -20.16 -27.70
CA ARG A 149 -17.12 -19.75 -28.65
C ARG A 149 -16.40 -18.51 -28.15
N VAL A 150 -15.08 -18.58 -28.04
CA VAL A 150 -14.24 -17.40 -27.81
C VAL A 150 -14.09 -16.65 -29.13
N LEU A 151 -14.57 -15.40 -29.15
CA LEU A 151 -14.50 -14.49 -30.29
C LEU A 151 -13.23 -13.65 -30.26
N ASP A 152 -12.82 -13.20 -29.07
CA ASP A 152 -11.58 -12.45 -28.90
C ASP A 152 -11.02 -12.57 -27.49
N THR A 153 -9.75 -12.18 -27.33
CA THR A 153 -9.09 -12.11 -26.02
C THR A 153 -8.07 -10.98 -26.00
N PHE A 154 -8.08 -10.18 -24.94
CA PHE A 154 -7.11 -9.10 -24.76
C PHE A 154 -6.61 -9.02 -23.31
N PRO A 155 -5.36 -8.56 -23.09
CA PRO A 155 -4.78 -8.49 -21.76
C PRO A 155 -5.45 -7.38 -20.93
N LEU A 156 -5.79 -7.69 -19.68
CA LEU A 156 -6.29 -6.71 -18.73
C LEU A 156 -5.94 -7.15 -17.30
N ARG A 157 -5.16 -6.34 -16.60
CA ARG A 157 -4.65 -6.64 -15.25
C ARG A 157 -5.25 -5.67 -14.22
N ASN A 158 -5.20 -6.07 -12.95
CA ASN A 158 -5.57 -5.22 -11.81
C ASN A 158 -7.04 -4.74 -11.80
N VAL A 159 -7.94 -5.55 -12.36
CA VAL A 159 -9.37 -5.22 -12.46
C VAL A 159 -10.08 -5.48 -11.13
N HIS A 160 -10.58 -4.41 -10.52
CA HIS A 160 -11.42 -4.48 -9.33
C HIS A 160 -12.92 -4.43 -9.65
N GLY A 161 -13.31 -3.94 -10.83
CA GLY A 161 -14.70 -3.79 -11.29
C GLY A 161 -15.10 -4.69 -12.47
N GLY A 162 -16.20 -4.36 -13.14
CA GLY A 162 -16.70 -5.02 -14.33
C GLY A 162 -16.44 -4.23 -15.61
N VAL A 163 -16.88 -4.77 -16.74
CA VAL A 163 -17.00 -4.01 -17.99
C VAL A 163 -18.29 -3.22 -17.94
N GLU A 164 -18.21 -1.91 -18.18
CA GLU A 164 -19.36 -1.02 -18.27
C GLU A 164 -19.78 -0.88 -19.73
N PHE A 165 -21.09 -0.98 -20.00
CA PHE A 165 -21.69 -0.75 -21.32
C PHE A 165 -22.46 0.57 -21.28
N SER A 166 -22.24 1.43 -22.28
CA SER A 166 -22.93 2.71 -22.45
C SER A 166 -23.77 2.72 -23.71
#